data_AF-A6KJ40-F1
#
_entry.id   AF-A6KJ40-F1
#
_cell.length_a   1.000
_cell.length_b   1.000
_cell.length_c   1.000
_cell.angle_alpha   90.00
_cell.angle_beta   90.00
_cell.angle_gamma   90.00
#
_symmetry.space_group_name_H-M   'P 1'
#
loop_
_entity.id
_entity.type
_entity.pdbx_description
1 polymer ?
#
loop_
_entity_poly.entity_id
_entity_poly.type
_entity_poly.pdbx_seq_one_letter_code
_entity_poly.pdbx_strand_id
1 'polypeptide(L)' 'MCSSPGPQLFSQPFIQAVRQTLSTPGIIVLGTIPISRGKPLALVEEIRKRRDVKVFSVTRENRNSLLPDIVAVVQSSRS' A
#
# COMPACT_ATOMS: atom_id res chain seq x y z
N MET A 1 -2.18 19.34 8.05
CA MET A 1 -3.45 19.21 7.33
C MET A 1 -3.38 17.93 6.51
N CYS A 2 -4.24 16.95 6.76
CA CYS A 2 -4.26 15.71 5.97
C CYS A 2 -5.23 15.92 4.81
N SER A 3 -4.73 15.88 3.58
CA SER A 3 -5.56 15.97 2.39
C SER A 3 -6.51 14.78 2.32
N SER A 4 -7.79 15.04 2.06
CA SER A 4 -8.74 13.99 1.68
C SER A 4 -8.18 13.19 0.50
N PRO A 5 -8.48 11.88 0.41
CA PRO A 5 -8.05 11.07 -0.72
C PRO A 5 -8.51 11.72 -2.03
N GLY A 6 -7.60 11.85 -3.01
CA GLY A 6 -7.94 12.42 -4.32
C GLY A 6 -9.04 11.61 -5.04
N PRO A 7 -9.79 12.22 -5.98
CA PRO A 7 -10.90 11.58 -6.68
C PRO A 7 -10.51 10.28 -7.41
N GLN A 8 -9.23 10.12 -7.76
CA GLN A 8 -8.71 8.93 -8.44
C GLN A 8 -8.91 7.64 -7.63
N LEU A 9 -8.78 7.72 -6.29
CA LEU A 9 -8.89 6.57 -5.39
C LEU A 9 -10.32 6.01 -5.28
N PHE A 10 -11.31 6.76 -5.76
CA PHE A 10 -12.72 6.34 -5.82
C PHE A 10 -13.16 5.92 -7.22
N SER A 11 -12.31 6.06 -8.24
CA SER A 11 -12.68 5.69 -9.60
C SER A 11 -12.61 4.17 -9.79
N GLN A 12 -13.67 3.60 -10.38
CA GLN A 12 -13.73 2.17 -10.66
C GLN A 12 -12.57 1.65 -11.53
N PRO A 13 -12.14 2.36 -12.60
CA PRO A 13 -11.00 1.93 -13.41
C PRO A 13 -9.71 1.82 -12.59
N PHE A 14 -9.46 2.77 -11.68
CA PHE A 14 -8.30 2.73 -10.79
C PHE A 14 -8.37 1.55 -9.82
N ILE A 15 -9.53 1.35 -9.17
CA ILE A 15 -9.74 0.23 -8.24
C ILE A 15 -9.49 -1.11 -8.95
N GLN A 16 -10.02 -1.27 -10.17
CA GLN A 16 -9.84 -2.48 -10.96
C GLN A 16 -8.38 -2.68 -11.38
N ALA A 17 -7.70 -1.64 -11.86
CA ALA A 17 -6.30 -1.71 -12.24
C ALA A 17 -5.42 -2.13 -11.05
N VAL A 18 -5.63 -1.53 -9.86
CA VAL A 18 -4.89 -1.91 -8.64
C VAL A 18 -5.11 -3.38 -8.27
N ARG A 19 -6.36 -3.85 -8.31
CA ARG A 19 -6.69 -5.27 -8.04
C ARG A 19 -6.02 -6.22 -9.03
N GLN A 20 -6.01 -5.86 -10.31
CA GLN A 20 -5.37 -6.65 -11.35
C GLN A 20 -3.85 -6.70 -11.15
N THR A 21 -3.21 -5.54 -10.91
CA THR A 21 -1.77 -5.47 -10.66
C THR A 21 -1.37 -6.31 -9.45
N LEU A 22 -2.10 -6.21 -8.33
CA LEU A 22 -1.82 -7.00 -7.14
C LEU A 22 -2.11 -8.50 -7.32
N SER A 23 -2.93 -8.89 -8.29
CA SER A 23 -3.23 -10.29 -8.59
C SER A 23 -2.31 -10.88 -9.66
N THR A 24 -1.44 -10.07 -10.27
CA THR A 24 -0.55 -10.52 -11.34
C THR A 24 0.69 -11.19 -10.73
N PRO A 25 0.92 -12.49 -10.99
CA PRO A 25 2.10 -13.18 -10.47
C PRO A 25 3.40 -12.53 -10.98
N GLY A 26 4.43 -12.51 -10.13
CA GLY A 26 5.75 -11.97 -10.47
C GLY A 26 5.85 -10.45 -10.45
N ILE A 27 4.77 -9.73 -10.13
CA ILE A 27 4.81 -8.27 -9.92
C ILE A 27 4.98 -7.97 -8.43
N ILE A 28 5.95 -7.11 -8.10
CA ILE A 28 6.12 -6.55 -6.77
C ILE A 28 5.64 -5.10 -6.80
N VAL A 29 4.64 -4.78 -5.99
CA VAL A 29 4.09 -3.42 -5.87
C VAL A 29 4.62 -2.79 -4.59
N LEU A 30 5.32 -1.66 -4.73
CA LEU A 30 5.68 -0.79 -3.61
C LEU A 30 4.86 0.49 -3.71
N GLY A 31 4.17 0.85 -2.63
CA GLY A 31 3.36 2.06 -2.59
C GLY A 31 2.98 2.47 -1.19
N THR A 32 2.46 3.69 -1.08
CA THR A 32 1.94 4.25 0.17
C THR A 32 0.43 4.23 0.16
N ILE A 33 -0.17 3.76 1.26
CA ILE A 33 -1.62 3.81 1.48
C ILE A 33 -1.96 4.86 2.54
N PRO A 34 -3.07 5.62 2.38
CA PRO A 34 -3.47 6.58 3.38
C PRO A 34 -3.87 5.87 4.68
N ILE A 35 -3.59 6.51 5.81
CA ILE A 35 -4.12 6.09 7.10
C ILE A 35 -5.61 6.46 7.14
N SER A 36 -6.49 5.46 7.28
CA SER A 36 -7.93 5.66 7.45
C SER A 36 -8.20 6.55 8.67
N ARG A 37 -8.50 7.83 8.46
CA ARG A 37 -9.06 8.73 9.47
C ARG A 37 -10.51 9.04 9.08
N GLY A 38 -11.46 8.28 9.62
CA GLY A 38 -12.88 8.38 9.27
C GLY A 38 -13.37 7.16 8.48
N LYS A 39 -14.25 7.37 7.47
CA LYS A 39 -14.81 6.27 6.66
C LYS A 39 -13.68 5.49 5.96
N PRO A 40 -13.50 4.19 6.23
CA PRO A 40 -12.44 3.42 5.61
C PRO A 40 -12.64 3.36 4.09
N LEU A 41 -11.57 3.62 3.34
CA LEU A 41 -11.53 3.33 1.91
C LEU A 41 -11.54 1.81 1.73
N ALA A 42 -12.58 1.24 1.14
CA ALA A 42 -12.73 -0.21 0.99
C ALA A 42 -11.51 -0.87 0.32
N LEU A 43 -10.96 -0.23 -0.72
CA LEU A 43 -9.74 -0.71 -1.39
C LEU A 43 -8.51 -0.74 -0.45
N VAL A 44 -8.35 0.28 0.41
CA VAL A 44 -7.21 0.35 1.33
C VAL A 44 -7.30 -0.77 2.37
N GLU A 45 -8.50 -1.03 2.89
CA GLU A 45 -8.73 -2.13 3.83
C GLU A 45 -8.56 -3.51 3.18
N GLU A 46 -8.98 -3.66 1.92
CA GLU A 46 -8.74 -4.86 1.12
C GLU A 46 -7.23 -5.13 0.98
N ILE A 47 -6.45 -4.12 0.57
CA ILE A 47 -4.98 -4.24 0.42
C ILE A 47 -4.32 -4.59 1.76
N ARG A 48 -4.72 -3.96 2.86
CA ARG A 48 -4.15 -4.23 4.20
C ARG A 48 -4.40 -5.64 4.71
N LYS A 49 -5.51 -6.26 4.32
CA LYS A 49 -5.91 -7.60 4.79
C LYS A 49 -5.32 -8.73 3.96
N ARG A 50 -4.65 -8.41 2.85
CA ARG A 50 -3.97 -9.39 2.01
C ARG A 50 -2.80 -10.04 2.75
N ARG A 51 -2.66 -11.37 2.62
CA ARG A 51 -1.62 -12.15 3.31
C ARG A 51 -0.23 -11.93 2.71
N ASP A 52 -0.18 -11.57 1.43
CA ASP A 52 1.02 -11.29 0.64
C ASP A 52 1.44 -9.81 0.70
N VAL A 53 0.82 -9.01 1.57
CA VAL A 53 1.13 -7.59 1.75
C VAL A 53 1.83 -7.36 3.08
N LYS A 54 2.98 -6.65 3.03
CA LYS A 54 3.66 -6.13 4.22
C LYS A 54 3.37 -4.65 4.38
N VAL A 55 2.77 -4.26 5.49
CA VAL A 55 2.49 -2.85 5.82
C VAL A 55 3.54 -2.33 6.79
N PHE A 56 4.19 -1.22 6.44
CA PHE A 56 5.09 -0.48 7.32
C PHE A 56 4.39 0.78 7.83
N SER A 57 4.24 0.89 9.16
CA SER A 57 3.74 2.10 9.80
C SER A 57 4.88 3.11 9.95
N VAL A 58 4.84 4.17 9.15
CA VAL A 58 5.83 5.26 9.21
C VAL A 58 5.44 6.25 10.31
N THR A 59 6.33 6.46 11.27
CA THR A 59 6.26 7.49 12.31
C THR A 59 7.37 8.51 12.11
N ARG A 60 7.37 9.59 12.90
CA ARG A 60 8.44 10.60 12.81
C ARG A 60 9.80 10.02 13.20
N GLU A 61 9.80 9.07 14.13
CA GLU A 61 10.96 8.47 14.76
C GLU A 61 11.63 7.42 13.87
N ASN A 62 10.83 6.63 13.12
CA ASN A 62 11.36 5.53 12.32
C ASN A 62 11.57 5.86 10.83
N ARG A 63 11.14 7.05 10.36
CA ARG A 63 11.10 7.36 8.91
C ARG A 63 12.45 7.17 8.21
N ASN A 64 13.54 7.53 8.89
CA ASN A 64 14.88 7.51 8.30
C ASN A 64 15.54 6.12 8.42
N SER A 65 15.05 5.28 9.34
CA SER A 65 15.61 3.95 9.61
C SER A 65 14.83 2.82 8.94
N LEU A 66 13.65 3.09 8.37
CA LEU A 66 12.80 2.08 7.71
C LEU A 66 13.29 1.63 6.33
N LEU A 67 14.12 2.43 5.67
CA LEU A 67 14.54 2.15 4.28
C LEU A 67 15.21 0.77 4.13
N PRO A 68 16.17 0.36 4.99
CA PRO A 68 16.78 -0.97 4.89
C PRO A 68 15.76 -2.10 5.01
N ASP A 69 14.80 -1.99 5.94
CA ASP A 69 13.77 -3.01 6.15
C ASP A 69 12.84 -3.16 4.95
N ILE A 70 12.45 -2.04 4.34
CA ILE A 70 11.62 -2.03 3.12
C ILE A 70 12.38 -2.70 1.97
N VAL A 71 13.67 -2.37 1.79
CA VAL A 71 14.52 -2.95 0.75
C VAL A 71 14.70 -4.46 0.97
N ALA A 72 14.95 -4.89 2.20
CA ALA A 72 15.09 -6.30 2.54
C ALA A 72 13.83 -7.11 2.19
N VAL A 73 12.64 -6.58 2.51
CA VAL A 73 11.38 -7.23 2.14
C VAL A 73 11.24 -7.33 0.61
N VAL A 74 11.46 -6.23 -0.12
CA VAL A 74 11.38 -6.23 -1.59
C VAL A 74 12.36 -7.21 -2.23
N GLN A 75 13.57 -7.34 -1.69
CA GLN A 75 14.56 -8.30 -2.17
C GLN A 75 14.14 -9.75 -1.90
N SER A 76 13.62 -10.04 -0.70
CA SER A 76 13.14 -11.39 -0.35
C SER A 76 11.92 -11.85 -1.17
N SER A 77 11.17 -10.90 -1.76
CA SER A 77 10.03 -11.22 -2.63
C SER A 77 10.43 -11.56 -4.07
N ARG A 78 11.71 -11.43 -4.44
CA ARG A 78 12.23 -11.77 -5.77
C ARG A 78 12.76 -13.21 -5.88
N SER A 79 13.04 -13.83 -4.74
CA SER A 79 13.52 -15.21 -4.60
C SER A 79 12.35 -16.18 -4.51
#